data_AF-A0A538IE27-F1
#
_entry.id   AF-A0A538IE27-F1
#
_cell.length_a   1.000
_cell.length_b   1.000
_cell.length_c   1.000
_cell.angle_alpha   90.00
_cell.angle_beta   90.00
_cell.angle_gamma   90.00
#
_symmetry.space_group_name_H-M   'P 1'
#
loop_
_entity.id
_entity.type
_entity.pdbx_description
1 polymer ?
#
loop_
_entity_poly.entity_id
_entity_poly.type
_entity_poly.pdbx_seq_one_letter_code
_entity_poly.pdbx_strand_id
1 'polypeptide(L)'
;MKWRAVSLGAGMLLLAALCAAGAAGGGAFARAAGPADLLPDLVADPPAHPLLDYYAYPDGSHDLLLRFDGYVHNAGAGALDIRASRASTLQPLPPMQRLYRSDGSFHDDPMPANAQLFYSNADGHHHWHLQNVARYSLSSRDRKHLVAPALKVGFCFEDSEHVDTTIGPSAPVYSDAHGRHFCQKNQPGALSLFEGVSAGWRDLYARNLALQWVV
;
A
#
# COMPACT_ATOMS: atom_id res chain seq x y z
N MET A 1 5.27 -93.80 -26.55
CA MET A 1 5.33 -94.25 -25.14
C MET A 1 6.52 -93.56 -24.49
N LYS A 2 6.25 -92.89 -23.36
CA LYS A 2 7.09 -92.11 -22.43
C LYS A 2 8.64 -92.26 -22.53
N TRP A 3 9.40 -91.18 -22.24
CA TRP A 3 10.21 -90.94 -21.03
C TRP A 3 11.17 -89.73 -21.22
N ARG A 4 11.43 -89.03 -20.12
CA ARG A 4 12.15 -87.75 -19.96
C ARG A 4 13.67 -87.94 -19.86
N ALA A 5 14.45 -86.90 -20.19
CA ALA A 5 15.55 -86.40 -19.34
C ALA A 5 16.19 -85.11 -19.92
N VAL A 6 16.73 -84.30 -19.01
CA VAL A 6 17.24 -82.93 -19.15
C VAL A 6 18.78 -82.92 -18.99
N SER A 7 19.48 -82.03 -19.69
CA SER A 7 20.67 -81.24 -19.24
C SER A 7 21.20 -80.42 -20.43
N LEU A 8 21.20 -79.07 -20.41
CA LEU A 8 22.05 -78.08 -19.71
C LEU A 8 23.43 -77.87 -20.35
N GLY A 9 23.70 -76.61 -20.74
CA GLY A 9 25.03 -76.06 -21.06
C GLY A 9 25.10 -75.47 -22.48
N ALA A 10 24.77 -74.18 -22.66
CA ALA A 10 25.71 -73.04 -22.68
C ALA A 10 26.52 -72.96 -24.00
N GLY A 11 26.65 -71.83 -24.68
CA GLY A 11 26.33 -70.45 -24.34
C GLY A 11 26.30 -69.59 -25.61
N MET A 12 25.58 -68.50 -25.45
CA MET A 12 25.15 -67.49 -26.40
C MET A 12 26.25 -66.43 -26.58
N LEU A 13 26.33 -65.81 -27.77
CA LEU A 13 26.68 -64.39 -27.90
C LEU A 13 26.15 -63.86 -29.23
N LEU A 14 24.93 -63.32 -29.14
CA LEU A 14 24.27 -62.49 -30.15
C LEU A 14 24.86 -61.07 -30.09
N LEU A 15 25.20 -60.53 -31.26
CA LEU A 15 25.50 -59.13 -31.46
C LEU A 15 24.26 -58.26 -31.18
N ALA A 16 24.44 -57.17 -30.43
CA ALA A 16 23.56 -56.02 -30.50
C ALA A 16 24.40 -54.75 -30.37
N ALA A 17 24.62 -54.06 -31.49
CA ALA A 17 25.16 -52.72 -31.51
C ALA A 17 24.08 -51.75 -31.00
N LEU A 18 24.31 -51.14 -29.83
CA LEU A 18 23.48 -50.03 -29.35
C LEU A 18 23.98 -48.72 -29.99
N CYS A 19 23.16 -48.12 -30.83
CA CYS A 19 23.29 -46.73 -31.23
C CYS A 19 22.97 -45.83 -30.02
N ALA A 20 23.98 -45.19 -29.44
CA ALA A 20 23.79 -44.16 -28.43
C ALA A 20 23.41 -42.83 -29.11
N ALA A 21 22.11 -42.55 -29.19
CA ALA A 21 21.62 -41.20 -29.46
C ALA A 21 21.78 -40.38 -28.17
N GLY A 22 22.86 -39.63 -28.06
CA GLY A 22 23.04 -38.63 -27.02
C GLY A 22 22.08 -37.47 -27.24
N ALA A 23 20.89 -37.55 -26.64
CA ALA A 23 20.04 -36.37 -26.49
C ALA A 23 20.77 -35.41 -25.55
N ALA A 24 21.36 -34.35 -26.13
CA ALA A 24 21.75 -33.17 -25.38
C ALA A 24 20.48 -32.51 -24.83
N GLY A 25 19.98 -33.04 -23.71
CA GLY A 25 18.93 -32.44 -22.91
C GLY A 25 19.50 -31.21 -22.24
N GLY A 26 19.62 -30.12 -23.00
CA GLY A 26 19.75 -28.77 -22.48
C GLY A 26 18.44 -28.39 -21.79
N GLY A 27 18.16 -29.00 -20.64
CA GLY A 27 17.12 -28.55 -19.74
C GLY A 27 17.53 -27.18 -19.24
N ALA A 28 17.05 -26.12 -19.88
CA ALA A 28 17.00 -24.82 -19.25
C ALA A 28 16.18 -25.01 -17.98
N PHE A 29 16.85 -25.06 -16.82
CA PHE A 29 16.18 -24.98 -15.54
C PHE A 29 15.46 -23.63 -15.52
N ALA A 30 14.15 -23.65 -15.79
CA ALA A 30 13.29 -22.52 -15.54
C ALA A 30 13.40 -22.24 -14.04
N ARG A 31 14.17 -21.22 -13.68
CA ARG A 31 14.24 -20.75 -12.29
C ARG A 31 12.81 -20.33 -11.95
N ALA A 32 12.18 -21.03 -11.01
CA ALA A 32 10.88 -20.63 -10.51
C ALA A 32 10.98 -19.15 -10.11
N ALA A 33 10.11 -18.32 -10.67
CA ALA A 33 10.03 -16.93 -10.27
C ALA A 33 9.77 -16.91 -8.75
N GLY A 34 10.54 -16.10 -8.03
CA GLY A 34 10.32 -15.93 -6.59
C GLY A 34 8.93 -15.36 -6.30
N PRO A 35 8.50 -15.36 -5.03
CA PRO A 35 7.27 -14.70 -4.61
C PRO A 35 7.26 -13.24 -5.10
N ALA A 36 6.15 -12.82 -5.70
CA ALA A 36 6.00 -11.48 -6.24
C ALA A 36 5.44 -10.53 -5.17
N ASP A 37 5.89 -9.28 -5.18
CA ASP A 37 5.35 -8.25 -4.29
C ASP A 37 3.92 -7.88 -4.70
N LEU A 38 3.05 -7.75 -3.71
CA LEU A 38 1.70 -7.23 -3.86
C LEU A 38 1.75 -5.72 -3.60
N LEU A 39 1.80 -4.94 -4.68
CA LEU A 39 1.96 -3.49 -4.59
C LEU A 39 0.60 -2.78 -4.44
N PRO A 40 0.55 -1.68 -3.67
CA PRO A 40 -0.57 -0.75 -3.74
C PRO A 40 -0.57 0.03 -5.06
N ASP A 41 -1.73 0.51 -5.46
CA ASP A 41 -1.92 1.44 -6.57
C ASP A 41 -2.82 2.58 -6.12
N LEU A 42 -2.21 3.72 -5.78
CA LEU A 42 -2.93 4.85 -5.18
C LEU A 42 -3.56 5.73 -6.25
N VAL A 43 -4.87 5.85 -6.19
CA VAL A 43 -5.71 6.66 -7.07
C VAL A 43 -6.33 7.80 -6.27
N ALA A 44 -6.27 9.00 -6.83
CA ALA A 44 -7.03 10.14 -6.32
C ALA A 44 -8.39 10.18 -7.03
N ASP A 45 -9.45 9.72 -6.36
CA ASP A 45 -10.81 9.82 -6.91
C ASP A 45 -11.21 11.31 -7.07
N PRO A 46 -12.16 11.61 -7.98
CA PRO A 46 -12.69 12.97 -8.12
C PRO A 46 -13.19 13.53 -6.78
N PRO A 47 -12.89 14.81 -6.46
CA PRO A 47 -13.41 15.42 -5.25
C PRO A 47 -14.93 15.54 -5.32
N ALA A 48 -15.60 15.38 -4.17
CA ALA A 48 -17.06 15.38 -4.07
C ALA A 48 -17.58 16.44 -3.10
N HIS A 49 -18.89 16.69 -3.16
CA HIS A 49 -19.61 17.56 -2.22
C HIS A 49 -18.98 18.96 -1.98
N PRO A 50 -18.68 19.73 -3.04
CA PRO A 50 -18.04 21.03 -2.88
C PRO A 50 -18.90 21.97 -2.04
N LEU A 51 -18.24 22.78 -1.21
CA LEU A 51 -18.87 23.76 -0.34
C LEU A 51 -18.00 25.01 -0.28
N LEU A 52 -18.62 26.18 -0.44
CA LEU A 52 -17.98 27.45 -0.11
C LEU A 52 -18.18 27.73 1.39
N ASP A 53 -17.10 28.12 2.04
CA ASP A 53 -17.06 28.44 3.47
C ASP A 53 -16.10 29.61 3.71
N TYR A 54 -16.06 30.16 4.91
CA TYR A 54 -15.12 31.23 5.27
C TYR A 54 -14.34 30.87 6.53
N TYR A 55 -13.04 31.15 6.52
CA TYR A 55 -12.23 31.14 7.73
C TYR A 55 -12.02 32.57 8.22
N ALA A 56 -12.51 32.89 9.42
CA ALA A 56 -12.32 34.19 10.03
C ALA A 56 -11.09 34.17 10.95
N TYR A 57 -10.17 35.10 10.71
CA TYR A 57 -8.98 35.29 11.53
C TYR A 57 -9.27 36.18 12.75
N PRO A 58 -8.47 36.09 13.83
CA PRO A 58 -8.63 36.95 15.01
C PRO A 58 -8.51 38.45 14.74
N ASP A 59 -7.84 38.85 13.65
CA ASP A 59 -7.69 40.24 13.22
C ASP A 59 -8.89 40.78 12.41
N GLY A 60 -9.92 39.95 12.20
CA GLY A 60 -11.13 40.29 11.45
C GLY A 60 -11.03 40.09 9.94
N SER A 61 -9.87 39.69 9.42
CA SER A 61 -9.74 39.25 8.03
C SER A 61 -10.41 37.89 7.82
N HIS A 62 -10.73 37.56 6.57
CA HIS A 62 -11.31 36.27 6.22
C HIS A 62 -10.78 35.75 4.89
N ASP A 63 -10.73 34.43 4.81
CA ASP A 63 -10.42 33.69 3.60
C ASP A 63 -11.68 32.97 3.09
N LEU A 64 -11.91 33.02 1.77
CA LEU A 64 -12.95 32.21 1.12
C LEU A 64 -12.38 30.82 0.82
N LEU A 65 -12.95 29.80 1.46
CA LEU A 65 -12.52 28.42 1.32
C LEU A 65 -13.41 27.69 0.32
N LEU A 66 -12.80 26.94 -0.60
CA LEU A 66 -13.49 25.88 -1.33
C LEU A 66 -13.16 24.54 -0.68
N ARG A 67 -14.12 24.01 0.07
CA ARG A 67 -14.06 22.69 0.72
C ARG A 67 -14.60 21.61 -0.20
N PHE A 68 -14.14 20.37 -0.02
CA PHE A 68 -14.57 19.20 -0.77
C PHE A 68 -14.15 17.91 -0.05
N ASP A 69 -14.89 16.82 -0.30
CA ASP A 69 -14.45 15.50 0.11
C ASP A 69 -13.29 15.07 -0.80
N GLY A 70 -12.21 14.60 -0.19
CA GLY A 70 -11.05 14.05 -0.89
C GLY A 70 -10.86 12.58 -0.56
N TYR A 71 -10.18 11.87 -1.45
CA TYR A 71 -10.03 10.42 -1.35
C TYR A 71 -8.61 9.98 -1.68
N VAL A 72 -8.14 8.96 -0.97
CA VAL A 72 -6.98 8.15 -1.37
C VAL A 72 -7.44 6.71 -1.47
N HIS A 73 -7.65 6.24 -2.70
CA HIS A 73 -8.12 4.91 -3.02
C HIS A 73 -6.95 4.01 -3.37
N ASN A 74 -6.91 2.80 -2.86
CA ASN A 74 -5.95 1.78 -3.27
C ASN A 74 -6.60 0.74 -4.21
N ALA A 75 -6.34 0.87 -5.51
CA ALA A 75 -6.77 -0.07 -6.55
C ALA A 75 -5.79 -1.23 -6.77
N GLY A 76 -4.71 -1.29 -5.98
CA GLY A 76 -3.63 -2.25 -6.12
C GLY A 76 -3.95 -3.62 -5.53
N ALA A 77 -3.05 -4.58 -5.78
CA ALA A 77 -3.19 -5.95 -5.27
C ALA A 77 -2.77 -6.10 -3.80
N GLY A 78 -1.99 -5.16 -3.28
CA GLY A 78 -1.55 -5.11 -1.88
C GLY A 78 -1.90 -3.81 -1.20
N ALA A 79 -1.71 -3.76 0.12
CA ALA A 79 -2.03 -2.58 0.92
C ALA A 79 -0.93 -1.50 0.80
N LEU A 80 -1.33 -0.24 0.95
CA LEU A 80 -0.44 0.77 1.53
C LEU A 80 -0.38 0.43 3.03
N ASP A 81 0.75 -0.09 3.52
CA ASP A 81 0.92 -0.54 4.92
C ASP A 81 2.11 0.25 5.48
N ILE A 82 1.81 1.36 6.16
CA ILE A 82 2.81 2.24 6.72
C ILE A 82 3.14 1.78 8.13
N ARG A 83 4.41 1.45 8.33
CA ARG A 83 5.00 1.10 9.62
C ARG A 83 6.03 2.15 9.98
N ALA A 84 6.14 2.44 11.25
CA ALA A 84 7.29 3.19 11.73
C ALA A 84 7.68 2.72 13.12
N SER A 85 8.97 2.90 13.44
CA SER A 85 9.48 2.67 14.79
C SER A 85 10.66 3.58 15.07
N ARG A 86 10.83 3.95 16.34
CA ARG A 86 11.98 4.71 16.84
C ARG A 86 12.35 4.26 18.25
N ALA A 87 13.62 4.35 18.59
CA ALA A 87 14.11 3.93 19.91
C ALA A 87 13.69 4.88 21.05
N SER A 88 13.47 6.17 20.76
CA SER A 88 13.03 7.17 21.73
C SER A 88 12.37 8.35 21.03
N THR A 89 11.68 9.19 21.81
CA THR A 89 11.02 10.41 21.31
C THR A 89 11.98 11.50 20.82
N LEU A 90 13.28 11.35 21.08
CA LEU A 90 14.33 12.25 20.58
C LEU A 90 14.71 11.97 19.13
N GLN A 91 14.28 10.83 18.58
CA GLN A 91 14.56 10.43 17.20
C GLN A 91 13.34 10.71 16.31
N PRO A 92 13.56 10.95 15.00
CA PRO A 92 12.49 10.91 14.01
C PRO A 92 11.77 9.56 14.03
N LEU A 93 10.53 9.54 13.54
CA LEU A 93 9.75 8.33 13.33
C LEU A 93 9.72 8.03 11.82
N PRO A 94 10.72 7.32 11.26
CA PRO A 94 10.84 7.14 9.82
C PRO A 94 9.74 6.18 9.29
N PRO A 95 8.97 6.58 8.27
CA PRO A 95 7.99 5.70 7.65
C PRO A 95 8.66 4.64 6.77
N MET A 96 8.17 3.42 6.89
CA MET A 96 8.50 2.25 6.10
C MET A 96 7.21 1.74 5.45
N GLN A 97 7.29 1.30 4.20
CA GLN A 97 6.21 0.57 3.54
C GLN A 97 6.43 -0.92 3.76
N ARG A 98 5.45 -1.62 4.35
CA ARG A 98 5.44 -3.08 4.37
C ARG A 98 4.83 -3.62 3.08
N LEU A 99 5.61 -4.40 2.34
CA LEU A 99 5.16 -5.09 1.13
C LEU A 99 5.01 -6.58 1.39
N TYR A 100 3.76 -7.05 1.37
CA TYR A 100 3.44 -8.47 1.39
C TYR A 100 3.68 -9.08 0.02
N ARG A 101 4.03 -10.36 0.00
CA ARG A 101 4.30 -11.13 -1.21
C ARG A 101 3.24 -12.19 -1.43
N SER A 102 3.20 -12.72 -2.65
CA SER A 102 2.25 -13.75 -3.08
C SER A 102 2.30 -15.06 -2.27
N ASP A 103 3.39 -15.29 -1.52
CA ASP A 103 3.54 -16.45 -0.61
C ASP A 103 3.21 -16.13 0.86
N GLY A 104 2.73 -14.92 1.14
CA GLY A 104 2.42 -14.43 2.49
C GLY A 104 3.62 -13.91 3.27
N SER A 105 4.85 -14.03 2.74
CA SER A 105 6.01 -13.34 3.31
C SER A 105 5.89 -11.82 3.14
N PHE A 106 6.72 -11.05 3.83
CA PHE A 106 6.78 -9.60 3.64
C PHE A 106 8.21 -9.08 3.78
N HIS A 107 8.41 -7.85 3.33
CA HIS A 107 9.59 -7.05 3.62
C HIS A 107 9.18 -5.60 3.84
N ASP A 108 10.01 -4.84 4.55
CA ASP A 108 9.77 -3.43 4.86
C ASP A 108 10.78 -2.58 4.08
N ASP A 109 10.27 -1.68 3.23
CA ASP A 109 11.06 -0.79 2.40
C ASP A 109 11.00 0.65 2.95
N PRO A 110 12.13 1.38 2.98
CA PRO A 110 12.11 2.78 3.37
C PRO A 110 11.31 3.61 2.37
N MET A 111 10.42 4.47 2.86
CA MET A 111 9.74 5.44 2.00
C MET A 111 10.72 6.51 1.48
N PRO A 112 10.37 7.22 0.39
CA PRO A 112 11.18 8.32 -0.13
C PRO A 112 11.57 9.34 0.95
N ALA A 113 12.75 9.94 0.86
CA ALA A 113 13.31 10.81 1.90
C ALA A 113 12.43 12.04 2.25
N ASN A 114 11.54 12.46 1.34
CA ASN A 114 10.59 13.54 1.56
C ASN A 114 9.27 13.08 2.20
N ALA A 115 9.05 11.77 2.39
CA ALA A 115 7.96 11.23 3.19
C ALA A 115 8.35 11.29 4.67
N GLN A 116 7.51 11.91 5.49
CA GLN A 116 7.77 12.10 6.91
C GLN A 116 6.49 11.86 7.70
N LEU A 117 6.64 11.33 8.91
CA LEU A 117 5.55 11.27 9.88
C LEU A 117 5.63 12.48 10.80
N PHE A 118 4.53 13.22 10.88
CA PHE A 118 4.41 14.40 11.72
C PHE A 118 3.18 14.29 12.61
N TYR A 119 3.34 14.60 13.91
CA TYR A 119 2.22 14.65 14.83
C TYR A 119 1.51 16.00 14.73
N SER A 120 0.29 16.01 14.19
CA SER A 120 -0.49 17.23 14.03
C SER A 120 -1.28 17.57 15.30
N ASN A 121 -1.04 18.78 15.82
CA ASN A 121 -1.92 19.43 16.80
C ASN A 121 -2.83 20.48 16.15
N ALA A 122 -2.54 20.87 14.90
CA ALA A 122 -3.10 22.06 14.27
C ALA A 122 -4.48 21.82 13.63
N ASP A 123 -4.81 20.58 13.31
CA ASP A 123 -6.05 20.19 12.65
C ASP A 123 -7.12 19.65 13.61
N GLY A 124 -6.85 19.68 14.92
CA GLY A 124 -7.78 19.20 15.96
C GLY A 124 -7.91 17.68 16.04
N HIS A 125 -7.23 16.92 15.18
CA HIS A 125 -7.32 15.45 15.18
C HIS A 125 -6.32 14.78 16.12
N HIS A 126 -5.25 15.48 16.50
CA HIS A 126 -4.28 15.06 17.52
C HIS A 126 -3.72 13.67 17.22
N HIS A 127 -3.25 13.45 16.01
CA HIS A 127 -2.68 12.16 15.57
C HIS A 127 -1.54 12.38 14.58
N TRP A 128 -0.80 11.31 14.29
CA TRP A 128 0.29 11.34 13.33
C TRP A 128 -0.24 11.26 11.90
N HIS A 129 0.48 11.93 11.00
CA HIS A 129 0.18 11.99 9.57
C HIS A 129 1.42 11.69 8.75
N LEU A 130 1.27 10.87 7.70
CA LEU A 130 2.22 10.85 6.59
C LEU A 130 2.09 12.14 5.77
N GLN A 131 3.22 12.82 5.60
CA GLN A 131 3.31 14.07 4.85
C GLN A 131 3.55 13.84 3.36
N ASN A 132 3.18 14.82 2.55
CA ASN A 132 3.39 14.92 1.10
C ASN A 132 2.70 13.82 0.27
N VAL A 133 1.52 13.35 0.71
CA VAL A 133 0.81 12.27 0.02
C VAL A 133 -0.14 12.75 -1.08
N ALA A 134 -0.76 13.90 -0.87
CA ALA A 134 -1.65 14.50 -1.85
C ALA A 134 -1.39 16.00 -1.98
N ARG A 135 -1.80 16.55 -3.12
CA ARG A 135 -1.75 17.99 -3.39
C ARG A 135 -3.10 18.43 -3.91
N TYR A 136 -3.72 19.37 -3.20
CA TYR A 136 -4.93 20.04 -3.67
C TYR A 136 -4.56 21.33 -4.38
N SER A 137 -5.21 21.64 -5.47
CA SER A 137 -4.94 22.86 -6.23
C SER A 137 -6.18 23.25 -7.01
N LEU A 138 -6.51 24.53 -7.01
CA LEU A 138 -7.50 25.08 -7.93
C LEU A 138 -6.77 25.66 -9.13
N SER A 139 -7.17 25.29 -10.33
CA SER A 139 -6.63 25.86 -11.56
C SER A 139 -7.74 26.51 -12.37
N SER A 140 -7.37 27.47 -13.22
CA SER A 140 -8.25 28.03 -14.24
C SER A 140 -8.80 26.94 -15.14
N ARG A 141 -9.92 27.21 -15.81
CA ARG A 141 -10.58 26.23 -16.71
C ARG A 141 -9.65 25.70 -17.79
N ASP A 142 -8.73 26.52 -18.29
CA ASP A 142 -7.72 26.13 -19.28
C ASP A 142 -6.46 25.47 -18.67
N ARG A 143 -6.43 25.32 -17.34
CA ARG A 143 -5.33 24.76 -16.52
C ARG A 143 -3.99 25.49 -16.64
N LYS A 144 -3.99 26.72 -17.14
CA LYS A 144 -2.76 27.50 -17.32
C LYS A 144 -2.36 28.30 -16.08
N HIS A 145 -3.31 28.57 -15.18
CA HIS A 145 -3.09 29.39 -14.01
C HIS A 145 -3.52 28.63 -12.75
N LEU A 146 -2.62 28.54 -11.79
CA LEU A 146 -2.95 28.11 -10.43
C LEU A 146 -3.69 29.27 -9.75
N VAL A 147 -4.95 29.04 -9.39
CA VAL A 147 -5.84 30.02 -8.74
C VAL A 147 -5.62 30.00 -7.23
N ALA A 148 -5.44 28.82 -6.66
CA ALA A 148 -5.20 28.60 -5.23
C ALA A 148 -4.16 27.49 -5.03
N PRO A 149 -3.08 27.72 -4.24
CA PRO A 149 -2.07 26.72 -3.95
C PRO A 149 -2.55 25.66 -2.93
N ALA A 150 -1.75 24.62 -2.77
CA ALA A 150 -2.04 23.50 -1.89
C ALA A 150 -1.88 23.84 -0.42
N LEU A 151 -2.82 23.39 0.42
CA LEU A 151 -2.77 23.60 1.86
C LEU A 151 -2.71 22.31 2.69
N LYS A 152 -3.33 21.20 2.23
CA LYS A 152 -3.26 19.94 2.98
C LYS A 152 -2.04 19.14 2.58
N VAL A 153 -1.19 18.89 3.56
CA VAL A 153 0.10 18.21 3.35
C VAL A 153 0.22 16.88 4.07
N GLY A 154 -0.69 16.55 5.01
CA GLY A 154 -0.61 15.36 5.85
C GLY A 154 -1.92 14.57 5.95
N PHE A 155 -1.79 13.25 5.99
CA PHE A 155 -2.90 12.29 6.09
C PHE A 155 -2.56 11.18 7.10
N CYS A 156 -3.52 10.88 7.96
CA CYS A 156 -3.65 9.59 8.63
C CYS A 156 -4.46 8.66 7.74
N PHE A 157 -3.94 7.47 7.42
CA PHE A 157 -4.61 6.53 6.50
C PHE A 157 -5.47 5.49 7.22
N GLU A 158 -6.71 5.37 6.78
CA GLU A 158 -7.64 4.33 7.22
C GLU A 158 -8.50 3.74 6.09
N ASP A 159 -9.12 2.59 6.38
CA ASP A 159 -10.09 1.92 5.54
C ASP A 159 -11.50 2.51 5.79
N SER A 160 -11.77 3.71 5.27
CA SER A 160 -13.07 4.38 5.47
C SER A 160 -14.20 3.72 4.68
N GLU A 161 -13.96 3.41 3.40
CA GLU A 161 -14.99 2.89 2.49
C GLU A 161 -14.44 1.76 1.60
N HIS A 162 -15.17 0.64 1.50
CA HIS A 162 -14.82 -0.47 0.61
C HIS A 162 -15.45 -0.24 -0.77
N VAL A 163 -14.65 0.23 -1.74
CA VAL A 163 -15.14 0.68 -3.05
C VAL A 163 -14.97 -0.35 -4.16
N ASP A 164 -14.00 -1.25 -4.04
CA ASP A 164 -13.89 -2.46 -4.86
C ASP A 164 -13.90 -3.69 -3.97
N THR A 165 -15.06 -4.37 -3.93
CA THR A 165 -15.27 -5.56 -3.11
C THR A 165 -14.72 -6.84 -3.74
N THR A 166 -14.14 -6.76 -4.95
CA THR A 166 -13.54 -7.91 -5.64
C THR A 166 -12.08 -8.14 -5.27
N ILE A 167 -11.45 -7.16 -4.61
CA ILE A 167 -10.06 -7.23 -4.15
C ILE A 167 -9.95 -6.89 -2.66
N GLY A 168 -8.86 -7.36 -2.06
CA GLY A 168 -8.51 -7.07 -0.67
C GLY A 168 -9.45 -7.71 0.37
N PRO A 169 -9.32 -7.29 1.64
CA PRO A 169 -10.08 -7.84 2.75
C PRO A 169 -11.53 -7.34 2.73
N SER A 170 -12.48 -8.20 3.10
CA SER A 170 -13.92 -7.86 3.20
C SER A 170 -14.28 -7.00 4.42
N ALA A 171 -13.34 -6.82 5.34
CA ALA A 171 -13.47 -6.02 6.54
C ALA A 171 -12.28 -5.06 6.63
N PRO A 172 -12.47 -3.86 7.21
CA PRO A 172 -11.40 -2.87 7.26
C PRO A 172 -10.25 -3.43 8.11
N VAL A 173 -9.02 -3.33 7.63
CA VAL A 173 -7.82 -3.68 8.37
C VAL A 173 -7.31 -2.46 9.11
N TYR A 174 -7.27 -1.31 8.44
CA TYR A 174 -6.78 -0.04 8.99
C TYR A 174 -7.95 0.71 9.62
N SER A 175 -8.23 0.42 10.89
CA SER A 175 -9.37 0.98 11.61
C SER A 175 -9.17 0.86 13.12
N ASP A 176 -9.72 1.82 13.88
CA ASP A 176 -9.83 1.75 15.34
C ASP A 176 -10.68 0.54 15.81
N ALA A 177 -11.53 -0.02 14.94
CA ALA A 177 -12.44 -1.11 15.28
C ALA A 177 -11.75 -2.37 15.82
N HIS A 178 -10.44 -2.54 15.52
CA HIS A 178 -9.64 -3.69 15.95
C HIS A 178 -8.78 -3.41 17.18
N GLY A 179 -9.02 -2.32 17.90
CA GLY A 179 -8.29 -1.98 19.12
C GLY A 179 -6.80 -1.65 18.90
N ARG A 180 -6.39 -1.44 17.65
CA ARG A 180 -5.09 -0.86 17.32
C ARG A 180 -5.23 0.66 17.36
N HIS A 181 -4.32 1.34 18.06
CA HIS A 181 -4.23 2.80 18.05
C HIS A 181 -3.70 3.28 16.68
N PHE A 182 -4.57 3.28 15.67
CA PHE A 182 -4.23 3.74 14.33
C PHE A 182 -3.86 5.22 14.36
N CYS A 183 -2.81 5.59 13.63
CA CYS A 183 -2.23 6.94 13.63
C CYS A 183 -1.84 7.49 15.02
N GLN A 184 -1.87 6.66 16.07
CA GLN A 184 -1.48 6.98 17.44
C GLN A 184 -2.13 8.27 17.97
N LYS A 185 -3.46 8.32 17.91
CA LYS A 185 -4.25 9.44 18.41
C LYS A 185 -3.94 9.75 19.89
N ASN A 186 -3.76 11.03 20.18
CA ASN A 186 -3.36 11.60 21.48
C ASN A 186 -2.01 11.08 22.01
N GLN A 187 -1.17 10.50 21.15
CA GLN A 187 0.11 9.91 21.54
C GLN A 187 1.29 10.54 20.77
N PRO A 188 1.66 11.80 21.07
CA PRO A 188 2.83 12.45 20.46
C PRO A 188 4.15 11.76 20.81
N GLY A 189 4.17 10.98 21.90
CA GLY A 189 5.31 10.17 22.34
C GLY A 189 5.41 8.79 21.70
N ALA A 190 4.55 8.45 20.73
CA ALA A 190 4.51 7.11 20.15
C ALA A 190 5.89 6.68 19.63
N LEU A 191 6.28 5.45 19.97
CA LEU A 191 7.53 4.84 19.51
C LEU A 191 7.35 3.95 18.29
N SER A 192 6.09 3.66 17.93
CA SER A 192 5.72 2.95 16.73
C SER A 192 4.44 3.52 16.14
N LEU A 193 4.28 3.39 14.82
CA LEU A 193 3.08 3.79 14.10
C LEU A 193 2.58 2.64 13.23
N PHE A 194 1.27 2.61 13.05
CA PHE A 194 0.58 1.81 12.07
C PHE A 194 -0.58 2.60 11.46
N GLU A 195 -0.59 2.74 10.14
CA GLU A 195 -1.66 3.35 9.34
C GLU A 195 -1.59 2.79 7.91
N GLY A 196 -2.65 2.96 7.11
CA GLY A 196 -2.64 2.45 5.74
C GLY A 196 -4.01 2.35 5.09
N VAL A 197 -4.02 1.86 3.86
CA VAL A 197 -5.24 1.62 3.07
C VAL A 197 -5.13 0.25 2.40
N SER A 198 -6.10 -0.61 2.68
CA SER A 198 -6.22 -1.94 2.12
C SER A 198 -6.52 -1.90 0.62
N ALA A 199 -6.14 -2.95 -0.11
CA ALA A 199 -6.57 -3.14 -1.50
C ALA A 199 -8.11 -3.08 -1.60
N GLY A 200 -8.64 -2.32 -2.56
CA GLY A 200 -10.08 -2.11 -2.79
C GLY A 200 -10.74 -1.11 -1.85
N TRP A 201 -10.04 -0.63 -0.83
CA TRP A 201 -10.53 0.39 0.09
C TRP A 201 -10.05 1.77 -0.31
N ARG A 202 -10.78 2.79 0.15
CA ARG A 202 -10.33 4.18 0.11
C ARG A 202 -10.48 4.84 1.47
N ASP A 203 -9.57 5.76 1.70
CA ASP A 203 -9.61 6.69 2.81
C ASP A 203 -10.40 7.94 2.40
N LEU A 204 -11.41 8.30 3.19
CA LEU A 204 -12.27 9.47 2.97
C LEU A 204 -11.87 10.60 3.91
N TYR A 205 -11.43 11.71 3.31
CA TYR A 205 -11.28 12.98 4.01
C TYR A 205 -12.46 13.88 3.72
N ALA A 206 -13.44 13.85 4.62
CA ALA A 206 -14.66 14.64 4.50
C ALA A 206 -14.39 16.16 4.56
N ARG A 207 -15.16 16.94 3.79
CA ARG A 207 -15.04 18.39 3.61
C ARG A 207 -15.11 19.22 4.90
N ASN A 208 -15.67 18.66 5.97
CA ASN A 208 -15.76 19.29 7.28
C ASN A 208 -14.48 19.14 8.12
N LEU A 209 -13.54 18.28 7.70
CA LEU A 209 -12.24 18.16 8.36
C LEU A 209 -11.44 19.45 8.23
N ALA A 210 -10.56 19.67 9.20
CA ALA A 210 -9.64 20.78 9.16
C ALA A 210 -8.63 20.62 8.01
N LEU A 211 -8.29 21.76 7.42
CA LEU A 211 -7.40 21.90 6.26
C LEU A 211 -7.88 21.15 5.00
N GLN A 212 -9.13 20.70 4.95
CA GLN A 212 -9.72 20.02 3.80
C GLN A 212 -10.37 21.03 2.83
N TRP A 213 -9.53 21.90 2.25
CA TRP A 213 -9.94 22.97 1.33
C TRP A 213 -8.79 23.44 0.44
N VAL A 214 -9.14 24.30 -0.53
CA VAL A 214 -8.23 25.22 -1.23
C VAL A 214 -8.66 26.66 -0.95
N VAL A 215 -7.69 27.58 -0.88
CA VAL A 215 -7.88 29.01 -0.62
C VAL A 215 -7.02 29.84 -1.56
#